data_AF-A0A2N2Q0I9-F1
#
_entry.id   AF-A0A2N2Q0I9-F1
#
_cell.length_a   1.000
_cell.length_b   1.000
_cell.length_c   1.000
_cell.angle_alpha   90.00
_cell.angle_beta   90.00
_cell.angle_gamma   90.00
#
_symmetry.space_group_name_H-M   'P 1'
#
loop_
_entity.id
_entity.type
_entity.pdbx_description
1 polymer ?
#
loop_
_entity_poly.entity_id
_entity_poly.type
_entity_poly.pdbx_seq_one_letter_code
_entity_poly.pdbx_strand_id
1 'polypeptide(L)'
;MLRNQLRSFAVLNILLLISLAGWLYWQNRPVQLAVPELPQQKMQCASYAPYYTPGQSPFIKGTHISPQQIEHDLALLAERFDCVRTYSVGQGLDHVPEAAGKLGLEVLLGVWIGWTDAENQR
;
A
#
# COMPACT_ATOMS: atom_id res chain seq x y z
N MET A 1 -51.64 3.73 31.50
CA MET A 1 -50.70 2.61 31.28
C MET A 1 -49.74 2.86 30.11
N LEU A 2 -50.22 3.09 28.89
CA LEU A 2 -49.40 3.25 27.67
C LEU A 2 -48.30 4.34 27.76
N ARG A 3 -48.61 5.50 28.36
CA ARG A 3 -47.65 6.63 28.53
C ARG A 3 -46.47 6.30 29.46
N ASN A 4 -46.67 5.47 30.48
CA ASN A 4 -45.58 5.02 31.36
C ASN A 4 -44.72 3.94 30.70
N GLN A 5 -45.32 3.09 29.87
CA GLN A 5 -44.60 2.09 29.09
C GLN A 5 -43.69 2.76 28.04
N LEU A 6 -44.20 3.78 27.33
CA LEU A 6 -43.42 4.55 26.35
C LEU A 6 -42.24 5.29 27.00
N ARG A 7 -42.45 5.88 28.20
CA ARG A 7 -41.39 6.53 28.98
C ARG A 7 -40.33 5.53 29.44
N SER A 8 -40.73 4.38 29.94
CA SER A 8 -39.79 3.33 30.38
C SER A 8 -38.96 2.78 29.22
N PHE A 9 -39.59 2.57 28.06
CA PHE A 9 -38.89 2.17 26.83
C PHE A 9 -37.90 3.25 26.36
N ALA A 10 -38.29 4.53 26.37
CA ALA A 10 -37.40 5.63 26.00
C ALA A 10 -36.19 5.73 26.95
N VAL A 11 -36.42 5.63 28.26
CA VAL A 11 -35.35 5.63 29.27
C VAL A 11 -34.38 4.46 29.04
N LEU A 12 -34.88 3.25 28.81
CA LEU A 12 -34.05 2.09 28.54
C LEU A 12 -33.15 2.29 27.31
N ASN A 13 -33.72 2.78 26.20
CA ASN A 13 -32.95 3.03 24.97
C ASN A 13 -31.90 4.13 25.16
N ILE A 14 -32.22 5.20 25.89
CA ILE A 14 -31.25 6.26 26.21
C ILE A 14 -30.10 5.69 27.04
N LEU A 15 -30.38 4.86 28.05
CA LEU A 15 -29.34 4.22 28.85
C LEU A 15 -28.46 3.29 28.01
N LEU A 16 -29.05 2.53 27.09
CA LEU A 16 -28.31 1.70 26.15
C LEU A 16 -27.40 2.54 25.25
N LEU A 17 -27.91 3.63 24.68
CA LEU A 17 -27.12 4.53 23.83
C LEU A 17 -25.98 5.20 24.60
N ILE A 18 -26.21 5.65 25.84
CA ILE A 18 -25.16 6.21 26.70
C ILE A 18 -24.10 5.16 27.01
N SER A 19 -24.50 3.93 27.34
CA SER A 19 -23.56 2.84 27.62
C SER A 19 -22.69 2.50 26.40
N LEU A 20 -23.31 2.44 25.22
CA LEU A 20 -22.61 2.20 23.96
C LEU A 20 -21.65 3.35 23.63
N ALA A 21 -22.09 4.60 23.77
CA ALA A 21 -21.26 5.77 23.55
C ALA A 21 -20.05 5.80 24.51
N GLY A 22 -20.26 5.47 25.79
CA GLY A 22 -19.19 5.37 26.78
C GLY A 22 -18.19 4.26 26.45
N TRP A 23 -18.69 3.09 26.04
CA TRP A 23 -17.85 1.97 25.62
C TRP A 23 -17.04 2.31 24.36
N LEU A 24 -17.66 2.90 23.34
CA LEU A 24 -16.98 3.36 22.13
C LEU A 24 -15.95 4.44 22.44
N TYR A 25 -16.27 5.39 23.32
CA TYR A 25 -15.33 6.41 23.74
C TYR A 25 -14.10 5.81 24.42
N TRP A 26 -14.29 4.80 25.27
CA TRP A 26 -13.20 4.08 25.93
C TRP A 26 -12.32 3.32 24.94
N GLN A 27 -12.92 2.63 23.96
CA GLN A 27 -12.18 1.87 22.95
C GLN A 27 -11.44 2.78 21.96
N ASN A 28 -11.97 3.97 21.67
CA ASN A 28 -11.37 4.93 20.74
C ASN A 28 -10.43 5.94 21.43
N ARG A 29 -9.89 5.62 22.61
CA ARG A 29 -8.85 6.44 23.22
C ARG A 29 -7.57 6.32 22.39
N PRO A 30 -6.87 7.44 22.11
CA PRO A 30 -5.62 7.38 21.39
C PRO A 30 -4.62 6.54 22.19
N VAL A 31 -4.07 5.51 21.56
CA VAL A 31 -2.95 4.75 22.09
C VAL A 31 -1.66 5.43 21.63
N GLN A 32 -0.68 5.53 22.54
CA GLN A 32 0.66 5.93 22.13
C GLN A 32 1.23 4.79 21.31
N LEU A 33 1.38 5.03 20.00
CA LEU A 33 2.14 4.14 19.15
C LEU A 33 3.62 4.34 19.51
N ALA A 34 4.34 3.23 19.69
CA ALA A 34 5.79 3.31 19.72
C ALA A 34 6.23 3.97 18.41
N VAL A 35 7.00 5.05 18.50
CA VAL A 35 7.71 5.56 17.33
C VAL A 35 8.76 4.50 17.03
N PRO A 36 8.66 3.78 15.89
CA PRO A 36 9.68 2.82 15.56
C PRO A 36 10.99 3.59 15.42
N GLU A 37 12.02 3.17 16.17
CA GLU A 37 13.38 3.58 15.87
C GLU A 37 13.69 3.04 14.47
N LEU A 38 13.61 3.92 13.48
CA LEU A 38 14.01 3.56 12.12
C LEU A 38 15.48 3.17 12.21
N PRO A 39 15.86 1.96 11.75
CA PRO A 39 17.26 1.60 11.70
C PRO A 39 18.03 2.73 10.98
N GLN A 40 19.21 3.07 11.48
CA GLN A 40 20.16 3.86 10.68
C GLN A 40 20.63 3.08 9.43
N GLN A 41 20.34 1.77 9.41
CA GLN A 41 20.60 0.85 8.31
C GLN A 41 19.51 0.97 7.24
N LYS A 42 19.78 0.40 6.06
CA LYS A 42 18.79 0.29 4.99
C LYS A 42 17.57 -0.52 5.48
N MET A 43 16.42 -0.15 4.94
CA MET A 43 15.20 -0.93 5.06
C MET A 43 15.30 -2.15 4.14
N GLN A 44 14.49 -3.19 4.38
CA GLN A 44 14.52 -4.41 3.56
C GLN A 44 14.05 -4.13 2.12
N CYS A 45 12.77 -4.39 1.80
CA CYS A 45 12.26 -4.19 0.44
C CYS A 45 11.25 -3.04 0.35
N ALA A 46 11.30 -2.31 -0.75
CA ALA A 46 10.23 -1.41 -1.19
C ALA A 46 9.35 -2.08 -2.28
N SER A 47 8.04 -1.86 -2.23
CA SER A 47 7.19 -2.13 -3.39
C SER A 47 7.41 -1.05 -4.44
N TYR A 48 7.80 -1.44 -5.65
CA TYR A 48 8.15 -0.50 -6.71
C TYR A 48 7.10 -0.50 -7.83
N ALA A 49 6.52 0.69 -8.07
CA ALA A 49 5.51 0.94 -9.09
C ALA A 49 5.72 2.36 -9.67
N PRO A 50 6.49 2.51 -10.77
CA PRO A 50 6.97 3.80 -11.25
C PRO A 50 5.95 4.60 -12.09
N TYR A 51 4.72 4.71 -11.60
CA TYR A 51 3.64 5.42 -12.28
C TYR A 51 3.30 6.73 -11.55
N TYR A 52 4.23 7.69 -11.56
CA TYR A 52 4.10 8.94 -10.79
C TYR A 52 4.04 10.21 -11.65
N THR A 53 4.31 10.12 -12.95
CA THR A 53 4.16 11.27 -13.88
C THR A 53 2.72 11.34 -14.40
N PRO A 54 2.14 12.54 -14.63
CA PRO A 54 0.80 12.67 -15.20
C PRO A 54 0.62 11.84 -16.48
N GLY A 55 -0.44 11.04 -16.54
CA GLY A 55 -0.72 10.14 -17.66
C GLY A 55 -0.07 8.76 -17.56
N GLN A 56 0.76 8.49 -16.55
CA GLN A 56 1.25 7.14 -16.25
C GLN A 56 0.28 6.43 -15.32
N SER A 57 -0.12 5.23 -15.69
CA SER A 57 -0.91 4.33 -14.83
C SER A 57 -0.79 2.90 -15.35
N PRO A 58 -0.73 1.89 -14.48
CA PRO A 58 -0.75 0.50 -14.94
C PRO A 58 -2.05 0.16 -15.69
N PHE A 59 -3.13 0.91 -15.45
CA PHE A 59 -4.44 0.69 -16.06
C PHE A 59 -4.60 1.34 -17.45
N ILE A 60 -3.64 2.15 -17.90
CA ILE A 60 -3.67 2.76 -19.22
C ILE A 60 -2.95 1.83 -20.20
N LYS A 61 -3.69 1.35 -21.21
CA LYS A 61 -3.14 0.46 -22.23
C LYS A 61 -2.05 1.19 -23.02
N GLY A 62 -0.88 0.55 -23.15
CA GLY A 62 0.26 1.12 -23.86
C GLY A 62 1.14 2.04 -23.00
N THR A 63 0.85 2.23 -21.70
CA THR A 63 1.81 2.84 -20.78
C THR A 63 3.12 2.07 -20.82
N HIS A 64 4.22 2.82 -20.93
CA HIS A 64 5.57 2.30 -20.93
C HIS A 64 6.45 3.25 -20.13
N ILE A 65 7.17 2.73 -19.15
CA ILE A 65 8.09 3.49 -18.32
C ILE A 65 9.48 3.43 -18.95
N SER A 66 10.14 4.57 -19.09
CA SER A 66 11.43 4.61 -19.77
C SER A 66 12.53 3.98 -18.89
N PRO A 67 13.56 3.36 -19.49
CA PRO A 67 14.72 2.86 -18.75
C PRO A 67 15.37 3.94 -17.88
N GLN A 68 15.44 5.18 -18.37
CA GLN A 68 16.04 6.31 -17.64
C GLN A 68 15.25 6.66 -16.37
N GLN A 69 13.92 6.58 -16.41
CA GLN A 69 13.09 6.79 -15.23
C GLN A 69 13.34 5.68 -14.20
N ILE A 70 13.39 4.43 -14.65
CA ILE A 70 13.67 3.28 -13.79
C ILE A 70 15.05 3.39 -13.15
N GLU A 71 16.09 3.69 -13.93
CA GLU A 71 17.45 3.84 -13.43
C GLU A 71 17.57 4.96 -12.39
N HIS A 72 16.90 6.09 -12.62
CA HIS A 72 16.85 7.20 -11.67
C HIS A 72 16.16 6.80 -10.36
N ASP A 73 15.00 6.15 -10.43
CA ASP A 73 14.26 5.70 -9.25
C ASP A 73 15.05 4.69 -8.44
N LEU A 74 15.63 3.69 -9.11
CA LEU A 74 16.37 2.62 -8.44
C LEU A 74 17.65 3.14 -7.78
N ALA A 75 18.30 4.14 -8.36
CA ALA A 75 19.45 4.80 -7.73
C ALA A 75 19.05 5.42 -6.38
N LEU A 76 17.92 6.13 -6.33
CA LEU A 76 17.39 6.72 -5.09
C LEU A 76 16.96 5.64 -4.08
N LEU A 77 16.32 4.56 -4.56
CA LEU A 77 15.87 3.48 -3.70
C LEU A 77 17.06 2.69 -3.12
N ALA A 78 18.12 2.48 -3.89
CA ALA A 78 19.32 1.78 -3.45
C ALA A 78 20.07 2.50 -2.33
N GLU A 79 19.81 3.78 -2.06
CA GLU A 79 20.36 4.47 -0.89
C GLU A 79 19.67 4.04 0.42
N ARG A 80 18.42 3.58 0.35
CA ARG A 80 17.54 3.39 1.51
C ARG A 80 17.01 1.97 1.68
N PHE A 81 17.08 1.14 0.65
CA PHE A 81 16.56 -0.21 0.62
C PHE A 81 17.60 -1.22 0.13
N ASP A 82 17.48 -2.45 0.61
CA ASP A 82 18.27 -3.60 0.14
C ASP A 82 17.63 -4.28 -1.07
N CYS A 83 16.32 -4.14 -1.23
CA CYS A 83 15.57 -4.74 -2.34
C CYS A 83 14.40 -3.88 -2.85
N VAL A 84 13.98 -4.19 -4.06
CA VAL A 84 12.69 -3.76 -4.61
C VAL A 84 11.85 -4.96 -5.03
N ARG A 85 10.54 -4.81 -4.95
CA ARG A 85 9.57 -5.79 -5.45
C ARG A 85 8.77 -5.19 -6.59
N THR A 86 8.75 -5.87 -7.73
CA THR A 86 7.85 -5.58 -8.84
C THR A 86 6.64 -6.54 -8.80
N TYR A 87 5.54 -6.14 -9.42
CA TYR A 87 4.31 -6.94 -9.51
C TYR A 87 4.01 -7.41 -10.93
N SER A 88 4.76 -6.92 -11.91
CA SER A 88 4.68 -7.25 -13.32
C SER A 88 6.05 -7.05 -13.95
N VAL A 89 6.26 -7.68 -15.10
CA VAL A 89 7.40 -7.45 -16.01
C VAL A 89 7.00 -6.62 -17.24
N GLY A 90 5.72 -6.29 -17.40
CA GLY A 90 5.25 -5.50 -18.52
C GLY A 90 5.56 -4.00 -18.40
N GLN A 91 5.21 -3.24 -19.44
CA GLN A 91 5.26 -1.76 -19.44
C GLN A 91 6.66 -1.17 -19.16
N GLY A 92 7.73 -1.89 -19.52
CA GLY A 92 9.12 -1.49 -19.32
C GLY A 92 9.74 -1.98 -18.00
N LEU A 93 8.95 -2.62 -17.12
CA LEU A 93 9.45 -3.14 -15.84
C LEU A 93 10.37 -4.36 -16.00
N ASP A 94 10.44 -4.97 -17.18
CA ASP A 94 11.43 -5.97 -17.56
C ASP A 94 12.88 -5.45 -17.49
N HIS A 95 13.08 -4.13 -17.54
CA HIS A 95 14.41 -3.49 -17.34
C HIS A 95 14.86 -3.47 -15.87
N VAL A 96 13.95 -3.64 -14.91
CA VAL A 96 14.25 -3.47 -13.48
C VAL A 96 15.38 -4.38 -12.99
N PRO A 97 15.44 -5.70 -13.30
CA PRO A 97 16.54 -6.55 -12.88
C PRO A 97 17.91 -6.10 -13.39
N GLU A 98 17.99 -5.62 -14.64
CA GLU A 98 19.26 -5.14 -15.21
C GLU A 98 19.71 -3.85 -14.49
N ALA A 99 18.81 -2.89 -14.34
CA ALA A 99 19.11 -1.62 -13.69
C ALA A 99 19.45 -1.79 -12.20
N ALA A 100 18.71 -2.63 -11.47
CA ALA A 100 18.97 -2.93 -10.07
C ALA A 100 20.31 -3.64 -9.85
N GLY A 101 20.66 -4.57 -10.76
CA GLY A 101 21.94 -5.29 -10.72
C GLY A 101 23.15 -4.35 -10.78
N LYS A 102 23.06 -3.24 -11.53
CA LYS A 102 24.12 -2.20 -11.59
C LYS A 102 24.35 -1.50 -10.25
N LEU A 103 23.36 -1.54 -9.35
CA LEU A 103 23.34 -0.85 -8.06
C LEU A 103 23.55 -1.79 -6.87
N GLY A 104 23.66 -3.10 -7.11
CA GLY A 104 23.66 -4.11 -6.05
C GLY A 104 22.33 -4.20 -5.29
N LEU A 105 21.23 -3.76 -5.92
CA LEU A 105 19.89 -3.79 -5.36
C LEU A 105 19.20 -5.11 -5.74
N GLU A 106 18.71 -5.87 -4.77
CA GLU A 106 18.03 -7.13 -5.05
C GLU A 106 16.61 -6.89 -5.61
N VAL A 107 16.13 -7.82 -6.45
CA VAL A 107 14.80 -7.72 -7.06
C VAL A 107 13.97 -8.95 -6.73
N LEU A 108 12.86 -8.73 -6.02
CA LEU A 108 11.77 -9.69 -5.91
C LEU A 108 10.87 -9.55 -7.14
N LEU A 109 11.16 -10.36 -8.16
CA LEU A 109 10.50 -10.28 -9.47
C LEU A 109 9.08 -10.85 -9.40
N GLY A 110 8.08 -10.00 -9.62
CA GLY A 110 6.69 -10.41 -9.77
C GLY A 110 6.30 -10.55 -11.25
N VAL A 111 5.66 -11.67 -11.58
CA VAL A 111 5.03 -11.89 -12.89
C VAL A 111 3.52 -11.75 -12.72
N TRP A 112 2.91 -10.83 -13.48
CA TRP A 112 1.48 -10.60 -13.43
C TRP A 112 0.74 -11.66 -14.24
N ILE A 113 -0.31 -12.25 -13.65
CA ILE A 113 -1.21 -13.15 -14.37
C ILE A 113 -2.50 -12.40 -14.66
N GLY A 114 -2.69 -12.04 -15.93
CA GLY A 114 -3.86 -11.37 -16.48
C GLY A 114 -5.00 -12.32 -16.84
N TRP A 115 -6.10 -11.76 -17.34
CA TRP A 115 -7.31 -12.50 -17.68
C TRP A 115 -7.32 -12.99 -19.15
N THR A 116 -6.33 -12.59 -19.95
CA THR A 116 -6.17 -13.06 -21.34
C THR A 116 -4.88 -13.86 -21.51
N ASP A 117 -4.91 -14.86 -22.41
CA ASP A 117 -3.70 -15.62 -22.76
C ASP A 117 -2.59 -14.73 -23.32
N ALA A 118 -2.96 -13.70 -24.10
CA ALA A 118 -2.01 -12.77 -24.68
C ALA A 118 -1.25 -11.93 -23.63
N GLU A 119 -1.83 -11.70 -22.45
CA GLU A 119 -1.16 -11.03 -21.33
C GLU A 119 -0.25 -11.99 -20.55
N ASN A 120 -0.57 -13.28 -20.54
CA ASN A 120 0.14 -14.31 -19.76
C ASN A 120 1.31 -14.97 -20.51
N GLN A 121 1.48 -14.67 -21.80
CA GLN A 121 2.56 -15.19 -22.65
C GLN A 121 3.74 -14.21 -22.81
N ARG A 122 3.73 -13.10 -22.07
CA ARG A 122 4.77 -12.06 -22.08
C ARG A 122 5.54 -12.08 -20.78
#